data_AF-A0A1A8XEK4-F1
#
_entry.id   AF-A0A1A8XEK4-F1
#
_cell.length_a   1.000
_cell.length_b   1.000
_cell.length_c   1.000
_cell.angle_alpha   90.00
_cell.angle_beta   90.00
_cell.angle_gamma   90.00
#
_symmetry.space_group_name_H-M   'P 1'
#
loop_
_entity.id
_entity.type
_entity.pdbx_description
1 polymer ?
#
loop_
_entity_poly.entity_id
_entity_poly.type
_entity_poly.pdbx_seq_one_letter_code
_entity_poly.pdbx_strand_id
1 'polypeptide(L)'
;MNFDPYNSELCLAHNAPVRLMSARGVRVICTAGRIWLTVEGEAGDVFLAAGESHLIRGRGLALLEAIGSGRVRFQKAAKPFRNLIQALSLSRLKGSSRLGVSCHDASGSRMTLRLTPAADL
;
A
#
# COMPACT_ATOMS: atom_id res chain seq x y z
N MET A 1 -22.16 -17.61 1.58
CA MET A 1 -22.03 -16.16 1.35
C MET A 1 -20.56 -15.83 1.32
N ASN A 2 -20.03 -15.39 0.17
CA ASN A 2 -18.64 -14.92 0.05
C ASN A 2 -18.64 -13.40 0.27
N PHE A 3 -18.19 -12.97 1.45
CA PHE A 3 -17.85 -11.57 1.68
C PHE A 3 -16.46 -11.34 1.09
N ASP A 4 -16.34 -10.48 0.09
CA ASP A 4 -15.05 -10.03 -0.41
C ASP A 4 -14.65 -8.76 0.35
N PRO A 5 -13.81 -8.85 1.39
CA PRO A 5 -13.42 -7.70 2.21
C PRO A 5 -12.62 -6.65 1.43
N TYR A 6 -12.19 -6.93 0.20
CA TYR A 6 -11.40 -6.02 -0.63
C TYR A 6 -12.26 -5.12 -1.53
N ASN A 7 -13.54 -5.46 -1.72
CA ASN A 7 -14.50 -4.64 -2.46
C ASN A 7 -15.65 -4.09 -1.59
N SER A 8 -15.66 -4.42 -0.30
CA SER A 8 -16.61 -3.85 0.66
C SER A 8 -16.14 -2.48 1.16
N GLU A 9 -17.02 -1.48 1.10
CA GLU A 9 -16.84 -0.22 1.83
C GLU A 9 -17.34 -0.36 3.26
N LEU A 10 -16.64 0.26 4.20
CA LEU A 10 -17.04 0.41 5.58
C LEU A 10 -17.46 1.86 5.82
N CYS A 11 -18.72 2.05 6.21
CA CYS A 11 -19.23 3.34 6.68
C CYS A 11 -18.81 3.57 8.12
N LEU A 12 -18.21 4.74 8.37
CA LEU A 12 -17.74 5.17 9.68
C LEU A 12 -18.59 6.34 10.15
N ALA A 13 -18.94 6.31 11.43
CA ALA A 13 -19.67 7.38 12.10
C ALA A 13 -18.76 8.11 13.08
N HIS A 14 -19.14 9.34 13.42
CA HIS A 14 -18.51 10.10 14.47
C HIS A 14 -18.70 9.43 15.84
N ASN A 15 -17.67 9.47 16.69
CA ASN A 15 -17.62 8.86 18.02
C ASN A 15 -17.83 7.34 18.01
N ALA A 16 -17.54 6.68 16.89
CA ALA A 16 -17.67 5.23 16.72
C ALA A 16 -16.38 4.62 16.14
N PRO A 17 -15.32 4.49 16.96
CA PRO A 17 -14.05 3.95 16.51
C PRO A 17 -14.13 2.46 16.16
N VAL A 18 -13.64 2.13 14.98
CA VAL A 18 -13.44 0.77 14.50
C VAL A 18 -12.03 0.32 14.84
N ARG A 19 -11.95 -0.86 15.45
CA ARG A 19 -10.67 -1.48 15.84
C ARG A 19 -10.21 -2.42 14.75
N LEU A 20 -9.03 -2.17 14.21
CA LEU A 20 -8.36 -3.06 13.26
C LEU A 20 -7.25 -3.82 13.98
N MET A 21 -7.45 -5.13 14.14
CA MET A 21 -6.44 -6.03 14.72
C MET A 21 -5.54 -6.60 13.63
N SER A 22 -4.23 -6.66 13.88
CA SER A 22 -3.24 -7.24 12.94
C SER A 22 -3.26 -6.59 11.54
N ALA A 23 -3.53 -5.29 11.48
CA ALA A 23 -3.75 -4.56 10.22
C ALA A 23 -2.48 -4.24 9.42
N ARG A 24 -1.32 -4.77 9.81
CA ARG A 24 -0.05 -4.52 9.13
C ARG A 24 -0.13 -4.94 7.66
N GLY A 25 0.24 -4.01 6.78
CA GLY A 25 0.19 -4.25 5.33
C GLY A 25 -1.21 -4.11 4.74
N VAL A 26 -2.18 -3.60 5.49
CA VAL A 26 -3.46 -3.16 4.95
C VAL A 26 -3.32 -1.70 4.53
N ARG A 27 -3.78 -1.39 3.32
CA ARG A 27 -3.98 -0.03 2.85
C ARG A 27 -5.43 0.38 3.16
N VAL A 28 -5.58 1.46 3.92
CA VAL A 28 -6.85 2.12 4.19
C VAL A 28 -7.03 3.22 3.16
N ILE A 29 -8.13 3.22 2.44
CA ILE A 29 -8.45 4.23 1.42
C ILE A 29 -9.70 4.95 1.86
N CYS A 30 -9.64 6.27 2.01
CA CYS A 30 -10.82 7.08 2.28
C CYS A 30 -11.55 7.33 0.95
N THR A 31 -12.78 6.84 0.82
CA THR A 31 -13.59 7.01 -0.39
C THR A 31 -14.58 8.18 -0.28
N ALA A 32 -14.93 8.58 0.93
CA ALA A 32 -15.74 9.78 1.19
C ALA A 32 -15.53 10.31 2.61
N GLY A 33 -15.76 11.61 2.79
CA GLY A 33 -15.68 12.27 4.09
C GLY A 33 -14.24 12.49 4.57
N ARG A 34 -14.06 12.53 5.89
CA ARG A 34 -12.75 12.68 6.53
C ARG A 34 -12.62 11.67 7.66
N ILE A 35 -11.49 11.00 7.71
CA ILE A 35 -11.20 9.98 8.72
C ILE A 35 -9.91 10.31 9.46
N TRP A 36 -9.79 9.79 10.68
CA TRP A 36 -8.56 9.77 11.44
C TRP A 36 -8.19 8.33 11.79
N LEU A 37 -6.88 8.07 11.80
CA LEU A 37 -6.29 6.77 12.02
C LEU A 37 -5.13 6.90 13.00
N THR A 38 -5.25 6.24 14.14
CA THR A 38 -4.17 6.10 15.12
C THR A 38 -3.61 4.69 15.01
N VAL A 39 -2.31 4.54 14.77
CA VAL A 39 -1.67 3.23 14.68
C VAL A 39 -0.64 3.10 15.80
N GLU A 40 -0.78 2.06 16.62
CA GLU A 40 0.19 1.73 17.64
C GLU A 40 1.58 1.48 17.03
N GLY A 41 2.57 2.24 17.50
CA GLY A 41 3.95 2.18 17.02
C GLY A 41 4.24 3.02 15.77
N GLU A 42 3.29 3.82 15.29
CA GLU A 42 3.53 4.89 14.30
C GLU A 42 3.52 6.27 14.98
N ALA A 43 4.19 7.24 14.37
CA ALA A 43 4.29 8.58 14.92
C ALA A 43 3.06 9.41 14.56
N GLY A 44 2.24 9.71 15.56
CA GLY A 44 1.09 10.60 15.45
C GLY A 44 -0.13 9.98 14.77
N ASP A 45 -1.17 10.79 14.67
CA ASP A 45 -2.42 10.43 14.01
C ASP A 45 -2.37 10.79 12.52
N VAL A 46 -2.93 9.92 11.69
CA VAL A 46 -3.04 10.12 10.25
C VAL A 46 -4.46 10.55 9.92
N PHE A 47 -4.61 11.69 9.26
CA PHE A 47 -5.89 12.15 8.74
C PHE A 47 -5.96 11.88 7.24
N LEU A 48 -7.07 11.33 6.76
CA LEU A 48 -7.29 11.10 5.33
C LEU A 48 -8.58 11.80 4.88
N ALA A 49 -8.45 12.62 3.84
CA ALA A 49 -9.56 13.13 3.04
C ALA A 49 -9.95 12.13 1.95
N ALA A 50 -11.12 12.33 1.34
CA ALA A 50 -11.58 11.50 0.23
C ALA A 50 -10.54 11.45 -0.91
N GLY A 51 -10.22 10.24 -1.37
CA GLY A 51 -9.18 9.97 -2.36
C GLY A 51 -7.80 9.65 -1.77
N GLU A 52 -7.56 9.97 -0.50
CA GLU A 52 -6.29 9.68 0.16
C GLU A 52 -6.23 8.26 0.73
N SER A 53 -5.01 7.75 0.93
CA SER A 53 -4.81 6.42 1.50
C SER A 53 -3.58 6.33 2.40
N HIS A 54 -3.66 5.48 3.42
CA HIS A 54 -2.55 5.17 4.33
C HIS A 54 -2.23 3.68 4.30
N LEU A 55 -0.93 3.35 4.30
CA LEU A 55 -0.46 1.97 4.47
C LEU A 55 -0.05 1.75 5.92
N ILE A 56 -0.77 0.89 6.63
CA ILE A 56 -0.46 0.53 8.01
C ILE A 56 0.85 -0.27 8.03
N ARG A 57 1.87 0.29 8.68
CA ARG A 57 3.20 -0.31 8.87
C ARG A 57 3.36 -0.92 10.27
N GLY A 58 2.69 -0.35 11.26
CA GLY A 58 2.61 -0.82 12.64
C GLY A 58 2.07 -2.25 12.72
N ARG A 59 2.49 -2.98 13.76
CA ARG A 59 2.03 -4.36 14.04
C ARG A 59 0.93 -4.41 15.09
N GLY A 60 0.72 -3.31 15.81
CA GLY A 60 -0.21 -3.23 16.92
C GLY A 60 -1.64 -2.90 16.48
N LEU A 61 -2.42 -2.38 17.42
CA LEU A 61 -3.78 -1.93 17.19
C LEU A 61 -3.80 -0.69 16.30
N ALA A 62 -4.73 -0.67 15.33
CA ALA A 62 -5.09 0.56 14.63
C ALA A 62 -6.53 0.94 14.94
N LEU A 63 -6.75 2.19 15.32
CA LEU A 63 -8.06 2.79 15.57
C LEU A 63 -8.44 3.68 14.39
N LEU A 64 -9.61 3.45 13.83
CA LEU A 64 -10.11 4.17 12.66
C LEU A 64 -11.48 4.74 12.94
N GLU A 65 -11.68 6.03 12.71
CA GLU A 65 -12.99 6.67 12.89
C GLU A 65 -13.22 7.81 11.87
N ALA A 66 -14.47 8.21 11.71
CA ALA A 66 -14.84 9.38 10.93
C ALA A 66 -14.90 10.66 11.78
N ILE A 67 -14.46 11.76 11.17
CA ILE A 67 -14.78 13.11 11.65
C ILE A 67 -16.12 13.49 11.01
N GLY A 68 -17.22 13.28 11.75
CA GLY A 68 -18.58 13.41 11.22
C GLY A 68 -19.05 12.12 10.53
N SER A 69 -18.82 12.01 9.23
CA SER A 69 -19.12 10.78 8.47
C SER A 69 -17.99 10.47 7.49
N GLY A 70 -17.76 9.18 7.25
CA GLY A 70 -16.69 8.74 6.36
C GLY A 70 -17.00 7.38 5.75
N ARG A 71 -16.40 7.11 4.60
CA ARG A 71 -16.39 5.78 3.99
C ARG A 71 -14.96 5.39 3.68
N VAL A 72 -14.65 4.14 3.97
CA VAL A 72 -13.32 3.59 3.74
C VAL A 72 -13.41 2.27 3.01
N ARG A 73 -12.35 1.96 2.27
CA ARG A 73 -12.13 0.63 1.70
C ARG A 73 -10.76 0.12 2.13
N PHE A 74 -10.68 -1.19 2.34
CA PHE A 74 -9.44 -1.86 2.69
C PHE A 74 -8.88 -2.62 1.49
N GLN A 75 -7.58 -2.51 1.28
CA GLN A 75 -6.85 -3.31 0.30
C GLN A 75 -5.69 -4.03 0.97
N LYS A 76 -5.47 -5.30 0.64
CA LYS A 76 -4.21 -5.96 1.00
C LYS A 76 -3.12 -5.26 0.20
N ALA A 77 -2.13 -4.67 0.87
CA ALA A 77 -0.94 -4.24 0.15
C ALA A 77 -0.27 -5.50 -0.41
N ALA A 78 -0.02 -5.51 -1.71
CA ALA A 78 0.85 -6.52 -2.31
C ALA A 78 2.16 -6.53 -1.52
N LYS A 79 2.63 -7.72 -1.10
CA LYS A 79 3.91 -7.85 -0.40
C LYS A 79 4.98 -7.22 -1.32
N PRO A 80 5.71 -6.18 -0.91
CA PRO A 80 6.85 -5.74 -1.70
C PRO A 80 7.83 -6.90 -1.78
N PHE A 81 8.18 -7.28 -3.01
CA PHE A 81 9.14 -8.35 -3.31
C PHE A 81 10.42 -8.08 -2.50
N ARG A 82 10.65 -8.87 -1.45
CA ARG A 82 11.69 -8.59 -0.44
C ARG A 82 13.10 -9.03 -0.86
N ASN A 83 13.30 -9.39 -2.14
CA ASN A 83 14.57 -9.89 -2.68
C ASN A 83 14.98 -9.14 -3.96
N LEU A 84 15.33 -7.84 -3.88
CA LEU A 84 15.91 -7.14 -5.04
C LEU A 84 17.26 -6.46 -4.83
N ILE A 85 17.98 -6.67 -3.71
CA ILE A 85 19.41 -6.34 -3.70
C ILE A 85 20.21 -7.45 -3.01
N GLN A 86 20.45 -8.52 -3.75
CA GLN A 86 21.63 -9.38 -3.57
C GLN A 86 22.22 -9.68 -4.95
N ALA A 87 23.00 -8.72 -5.47
CA ALA A 87 24.13 -8.94 -6.37
C ALA A 87 24.54 -7.61 -7.04
N LEU A 88 25.08 -6.68 -6.27
CA LEU A 88 26.12 -5.80 -6.80
C LEU A 88 27.45 -6.31 -6.25
N SER A 89 27.80 -7.55 -6.62
CA SER A 89 29.21 -7.92 -6.66
C SER A 89 29.79 -7.14 -7.83
N LEU A 90 30.51 -6.05 -7.54
CA LEU A 90 31.28 -5.30 -8.52
C LEU A 90 32.53 -6.10 -8.91
N SER A 91 32.34 -7.27 -9.50
CA SER A 91 33.36 -7.93 -10.30
C SER A 91 33.31 -7.34 -11.70
N ARG A 92 34.09 -6.26 -11.84
CA ARG A 92 34.70 -5.78 -13.08
C ARG A 92 35.07 -6.99 -13.96
N LEU A 93 34.41 -7.18 -15.10
CA LEU A 93 34.96 -7.87 -16.28
C LEU A 93 34.12 -7.55 -17.53
N LYS A 94 34.85 -7.22 -18.60
CA LYS A 94 34.42 -6.99 -19.97
C LYS A 94 33.52 -8.13 -20.47
N GLY A 95 32.48 -7.82 -21.24
CA GLY A 95 31.91 -8.79 -22.16
C GLY A 95 30.40 -8.63 -22.37
N SER A 96 30.03 -8.23 -23.59
CA SER A 96 28.68 -8.23 -24.13
C SER A 96 27.89 -9.49 -23.77
N SER A 97 26.75 -9.34 -23.11
CA SER A 97 25.59 -10.24 -23.17
C SER A 97 24.37 -9.54 -22.56
N ARG A 98 23.32 -9.37 -23.36
CA ARG A 98 22.06 -8.74 -22.96
C ARG A 98 21.37 -9.62 -21.90
N LEU A 99 21.36 -9.20 -20.64
CA LEU A 99 20.40 -9.75 -19.67
C LEU A 99 19.07 -9.00 -19.82
N GLY A 100 18.12 -9.61 -20.52
CA GLY A 100 16.74 -9.15 -20.53
C GLY A 100 16.04 -9.59 -19.24
N VAL A 101 15.65 -8.63 -18.39
CA VAL A 101 14.78 -8.90 -17.24
C VAL A 101 13.35 -8.93 -17.75
N SER A 102 12.71 -10.12 -17.73
CA SER A 102 11.29 -10.25 -18.02
C SER A 102 10.52 -10.16 -16.70
N CYS A 103 9.67 -9.13 -16.57
CA CYS A 103 8.74 -9.00 -15.46
C CYS A 103 7.31 -9.23 -15.96
N HIS A 104 6.54 -9.98 -15.18
CA HIS A 104 5.12 -10.25 -15.39
C HIS A 104 4.31 -9.43 -14.38
N ASP A 105 3.18 -8.89 -14.81
CA ASP A 105 2.25 -8.22 -13.90
C ASP A 105 1.40 -9.25 -13.11
N ALA A 106 0.53 -8.74 -12.23
CA ALA A 106 -0.35 -9.56 -11.40
C ALA A 106 -1.44 -10.34 -12.20
N SER A 107 -1.56 -10.13 -13.51
CA SER A 107 -2.41 -10.90 -14.43
C SER A 107 -1.62 -11.92 -15.27
N GLY A 108 -0.30 -11.99 -15.12
CA GLY A 108 0.60 -12.81 -15.95
C GLY A 108 1.01 -12.16 -17.27
N SER A 109 0.55 -10.94 -17.55
CA SER A 109 0.92 -10.22 -18.77
C SER A 109 2.33 -9.66 -18.67
N ARG A 110 3.11 -9.86 -19.74
CA ARG A 110 4.50 -9.41 -19.84
C ARG A 110 4.52 -7.88 -19.96
N MET A 111 4.90 -7.19 -18.89
CA MET A 111 4.95 -5.73 -18.89
C MET A 111 6.34 -5.28 -19.33
N THR A 112 6.45 -4.75 -20.55
CA THR A 112 7.71 -4.20 -21.06
C THR A 112 7.88 -2.79 -20.49
N LEU A 113 8.67 -2.65 -19.41
CA LEU A 113 9.07 -1.33 -18.91
C LEU A 113 10.03 -0.66 -19.92
N ARG A 114 9.53 0.35 -20.63
CA ARG A 114 10.39 1.31 -21.33
C ARG A 114 10.87 2.34 -20.31
N LEU A 115 12.12 2.23 -19.90
CA LEU A 115 12.80 3.31 -19.19
C LEU A 115 13.15 4.39 -20.22
N THR A 116 12.44 5.51 -20.20
CA THR A 116 12.94 6.74 -20.83
C THR A 116 14.03 7.32 -19.92
N PRO A 117 15.23 7.63 -20.42
CA PRO A 117 16.22 8.33 -19.62
C PRO A 117 15.64 9.70 -19.21
N ALA A 118 15.69 9.99 -17.91
CA ALA A 118 15.42 11.32 -17.40
C ALA A 118 16.48 12.25 -18.01
N ALA A 119 16.04 13.21 -18.82
CA ALA A 119 16.88 14.28 -19.30
C ALA A 119 17.33 15.14 -18.11
N ASP A 120 18.64 15.39 -18.04
CA ASP A 120 19.30 16.41 -17.23
C ASP A 120 18.55 17.74 -17.28
N LEU A 121 18.33 18.33 -16.10
CA LEU A 121 18.39 19.78 -15.83
C LEU A 121 18.52 20.02 -14.31
#